data_AF-U7Q9P9-F1
#
_entry.id   AF-U7Q9P9-F1
#
_cell.length_a   1.000
_cell.length_b   1.000
_cell.length_c   1.000
_cell.angle_alpha   90.00
_cell.angle_beta   90.00
_cell.angle_gamma   90.00
#
_symmetry.space_group_name_H-M   'P 1'
#
loop_
_entity.id
_entity.type
_entity.pdbx_description
1 polymer ?
#
loop_
_entity_poly.entity_id
_entity_poly.type
_entity_poly.pdbx_seq_one_letter_code
_entity_poly.pdbx_strand_id
1 'polypeptide(L)' 'MLADSCEAALRSLKDATHEEALQMVNKILRARWQDNQLVDSGLSREDMAKIAEVFVRVWEQVNHKRIAYPKGVFSAR' A
#
# COMPACT_ATOMS: atom_id res chain seq x y z
N MET A 1 4.33 14.55 2.30
CA MET A 1 3.28 13.86 3.11
C MET A 1 3.46 12.34 2.96
N LEU A 2 3.27 11.53 4.02
CA LEU A 2 3.56 10.08 3.97
C LEU A 2 2.62 9.31 3.04
N ALA A 3 1.30 9.48 3.22
CA ALA A 3 0.29 8.77 2.45
C ALA A 3 0.37 9.07 0.94
N ASP A 4 0.57 10.34 0.58
CA ASP A 4 0.73 10.80 -0.80
C ASP A 4 1.92 10.12 -1.52
N SER A 5 3.11 10.14 -0.90
CA SER A 5 4.28 9.48 -1.48
C SER A 5 4.10 7.97 -1.60
N CYS A 6 3.42 7.34 -0.64
CA CYS A 6 3.16 5.90 -0.66
C CYS A 6 2.11 5.52 -1.71
N GLU A 7 1.00 6.28 -1.84
CA GLU A 7 -0.02 6.05 -2.87
C GLU A 7 0.58 6.15 -4.27
N ALA A 8 1.36 7.21 -4.53
CA ALA A 8 1.98 7.41 -5.84
C ALA A 8 2.94 6.27 -6.20
N ALA A 9 3.75 5.82 -5.24
CA ALA A 9 4.68 4.71 -5.44
C ALA A 9 3.94 3.38 -5.64
N LEU A 10 2.97 3.07 -4.79
CA LEU A 10 2.18 1.83 -4.87
C LEU A 10 1.35 1.75 -6.15
N ARG A 11 0.81 2.88 -6.62
CA ARG A 11 0.05 2.96 -7.87
C ARG A 11 0.91 2.74 -9.11
N SER A 12 2.22 2.99 -9.00
CA SER A 12 3.18 2.72 -10.09
C SER A 12 3.55 1.24 -10.23
N LEU A 13 3.28 0.42 -9.20
CA LEU A 13 3.54 -1.01 -9.21
C LEU A 13 2.48 -1.72 -10.07
N LYS A 14 2.92 -2.55 -11.02
CA LYS A 14 2.04 -3.40 -11.84
C LYS A 14 2.12 -4.84 -11.37
N ASP A 15 0.97 -5.46 -11.10
CA ASP A 15 0.84 -6.86 -10.68
C ASP A 15 1.78 -7.24 -9.51
N ALA A 16 2.00 -6.29 -8.58
CA ALA A 16 2.87 -6.51 -7.43
C ALA A 16 2.18 -7.34 -6.34
N THR A 17 3.00 -8.10 -5.63
CA THR A 17 2.62 -8.84 -4.43
C THR A 17 2.51 -7.93 -3.21
N HIS A 18 1.83 -8.42 -2.17
CA HIS A 18 1.78 -7.77 -0.86
C HIS A 18 3.18 -7.44 -0.33
N GLU A 19 4.12 -8.38 -0.43
CA GLU A 19 5.48 -8.22 0.09
C GLU A 19 6.26 -7.13 -0.66
N GLU A 20 6.16 -7.09 -2.00
CA GLU A 20 6.79 -6.04 -2.82
C GLU A 20 6.22 -4.65 -2.51
N ALA A 21 4.90 -4.55 -2.33
CA ALA A 21 4.24 -3.32 -1.91
C ALA A 21 4.71 -2.88 -0.51
N LEU A 22 4.80 -3.80 0.44
CA LEU A 22 5.26 -3.54 1.80
C LEU A 22 6.73 -3.09 1.83
N GLN A 23 7.59 -3.71 1.03
CA GLN A 23 8.99 -3.29 0.88
C GLN A 23 9.10 -1.88 0.32
N MET A 24 8.28 -1.54 -0.69
CA MET A 24 8.25 -0.19 -1.27
C MET A 24 7.84 0.86 -0.23
N VAL A 25 6.76 0.62 0.52
CA VAL A 25 6.28 1.53 1.56
C VAL A 25 7.34 1.71 2.66
N ASN A 26 7.92 0.61 3.14
CA ASN A 26 8.97 0.66 4.16
C ASN A 26 10.20 1.48 3.71
N LYS A 27 10.58 1.39 2.43
CA LYS A 27 11.67 2.21 1.87
C LYS A 27 11.36 3.70 1.97
N ILE A 28 10.13 4.11 1.66
CA ILE A 28 9.68 5.51 1.73
C ILE A 28 9.66 5.98 3.19
N LEU A 29 9.04 5.21 4.09
CA LEU A 29 8.97 5.57 5.50
C LEU A 29 10.36 5.67 6.13
N ARG A 30 11.27 4.75 5.79
CA ARG A 30 12.66 4.78 6.25
C ARG A 30 13.40 6.02 5.78
N ALA A 31 13.24 6.42 4.52
CA ALA A 31 13.86 7.64 3.99
C ALA A 31 13.37 8.88 4.77
N ARG A 32 12.05 9.00 4.98
CA ARG A 32 11.45 10.10 5.75
C ARG A 32 11.94 10.14 7.20
N TRP A 33 12.11 8.97 7.81
CA TRP A 33 12.65 8.84 9.16
C TRP A 33 14.12 9.30 9.23
N GLN A 34 14.95 8.84 8.29
CA GLN A 34 16.38 9.20 8.22
C GLN A 34 16.59 10.70 7.94
N ASP A 35 15.68 11.30 7.19
CA ASP A 35 15.68 12.73 6.89
C ASP A 35 15.13 13.60 8.04
N ASN A 36 14.87 13.02 9.23
CA ASN A 36 14.28 13.69 10.38
C ASN A 36 12.94 14.40 10.09
N GLN A 37 12.18 13.98 9.09
CA GLN A 37 10.94 14.66 8.70
C GLN A 37 9.75 14.37 9.62
N LEU A 38 9.92 13.47 10.59
CA LEU A 38 8.85 13.00 11.48
C LEU A 38 9.09 13.37 12.96
N VAL A 39 10.16 14.12 13.26
CA VAL A 39 10.60 14.39 14.64
C VAL A 39 9.53 15.05 15.51
N ASP A 40 8.74 15.95 14.93
CA ASP A 40 7.69 16.71 15.64
C ASP A 40 6.29 16.11 15.51
N SER A 41 6.18 14.91 14.93
CA SER A 41 4.87 14.26 14.69
C SER A 41 4.36 13.44 15.88
N GLY A 42 5.22 13.15 16.86
CA GLY A 42 4.93 12.22 17.95
C GLY A 42 4.89 10.73 17.54
N LEU A 43 5.20 10.41 16.27
CA LEU A 43 5.21 9.04 15.77
C LEU A 43 6.45 8.28 16.24
N SER A 44 6.24 7.06 16.73
CA SER A 44 7.31 6.13 17.08
C SER A 44 7.72 5.26 15.89
N ARG A 45 8.82 4.52 16.04
CA ARG A 45 9.21 3.47 15.08
C ARG A 45 8.18 2.35 14.98
N GLU A 46 7.51 2.02 16.08
CA GLU A 46 6.47 0.98 16.08
C GLU A 46 5.25 1.42 15.27
N ASP A 47 4.93 2.71 15.29
CA ASP A 47 3.85 3.26 14.48
C ASP A 47 4.17 3.19 12.99
N MET A 48 5.45 3.30 12.60
CA MET A 48 5.85 3.15 11.19
C MET A 48 5.50 1.77 10.63
N ALA A 49 5.73 0.71 11.41
CA ALA A 49 5.38 -0.65 11.00
C ALA A 49 3.86 -0.78 10.82
N LYS A 50 3.07 -0.27 11.77
CA LYS A 50 1.60 -0.29 11.69
C LYS A 50 1.08 0.53 10.51
N ILE A 51 1.66 1.70 10.26
CA ILE A 51 1.31 2.57 9.13
C ILE A 51 1.61 1.89 7.79
N ALA A 52 2.75 1.22 7.67
CA ALA A 52 3.11 0.49 6.45
C ALA A 52 2.08 -0.60 6.12
N GLU A 53 1.72 -1.41 7.11
CA GLU A 53 0.69 -2.46 6.98
C GLU A 53 -0.67 -1.88 6.55
N VAL A 54 -1.10 -0.77 7.18
CA VAL A 54 -2.37 -0.12 6.83
C VAL A 54 -2.35 0.39 5.39
N PHE A 55 -1.25 1.01 4.95
CA PHE A 55 -1.14 1.51 3.57
C PHE A 55 -1.22 0.39 2.54
N VAL A 56 -0.51 -0.72 2.76
CA VAL A 56 -0.56 -1.88 1.85
C VAL A 56 -1.97 -2.48 1.82
N ARG A 57 -2.61 -2.67 2.98
CA ARG A 57 -3.98 -3.21 3.04
C ARG A 57 -4.99 -2.35 2.29
N VAL A 58 -4.91 -1.02 2.43
CA VAL A 58 -5.79 -0.10 1.70
C VAL A 58 -5.50 -0.16 0.20
N TRP A 59 -4.23 -0.23 -0.20
CA TRP A 59 -3.84 -0.36 -1.60
C TRP A 59 -4.33 -1.68 -2.22
N GLU A 60 -4.24 -2.80 -1.52
CA GLU A 60 -4.74 -4.09 -2.00
C GLU A 60 -6.24 -4.02 -2.33
N GLN A 61 -7.04 -3.38 -1.46
CA GLN A 61 -8.48 -3.23 -1.68
C GLN A 61 -8.82 -2.48 -2.97
N VAL A 62 -7.97 -1.56 -3.43
CA VAL A 62 -8.17 -0.79 -4.66
C VAL A 62 -7.48 -1.39 -5.88
N ASN A 63 -6.40 -2.16 -5.68
CA ASN A 63 -5.57 -2.71 -6.76
C ASN A 63 -6.00 -4.12 -7.19
N HIS A 64 -6.72 -4.87 -6.35
CA HIS A 64 -7.33 -6.12 -6.77
C HIS A 64 -8.41 -5.85 -7.82
N LYS A 65 -8.17 -6.35 -9.04
CA LYS A 65 -9.11 -6.29 -10.16
C LYS A 65 -10.50 -6.72 -9.69
N ARG A 66 -11.51 -5.90 -9.99
CA ARG A 66 -12.93 -6.28 -9.90
C ARG A 66 -13.07 -7.73 -10.38
N ILE A 67 -13.60 -8.59 -9.52
CA ILE A 67 -13.87 -9.98 -9.87
C ILE A 67 -14.77 -9.96 -11.10
N ALA A 68 -14.30 -10.50 -12.22
CA ALA A 68 -15.15 -10.68 -13.39
C ALA A 68 -16.25 -11.66 -13.01
N TYR A 69 -17.51 -11.26 -13.19
CA TYR A 69 -18.63 -12.17 -12.96
C TYR A 69 -18.42 -13.46 -13.77
N PRO A 70 -18.60 -14.64 -13.17
CA PRO A 70 -18.43 -15.90 -13.89
C PRO A 70 -19.40 -15.94 -15.07
N LYS A 71 -18.85 -15.99 -16.29
CA LYS A 71 -19.61 -15.97 -17.56
C LYS A 71 -20.54 -17.18 -17.75
N GLY A 72 -20.52 -18.15 -16.84
CA GLY A 72 -21.22 -19.44 -16.97
C GLY A 72 -22.58 -19.56 -16.27
N VAL A 73 -23.05 -18.58 -15.51
CA VAL A 73 -24.28 -18.74 -14.70
C VAL A 73 -25.57 -18.52 -15.53
N PHE A 74 -25.47 -18.06 -16.78
CA PHE A 74 -26.64 -17.78 -17.63
C PHE A 74 -26.72 -18.63 -18.91
N SER A 75 -26.12 -19.82 -18.95
CA SER A 75 -26.48 -20.78 -20.00
C SER A 75 -27.69 -21.60 -19.55
N ALA A 76 -28.85 -20.95 -19.52
CA ALA A 76 -30.14 -21.61 -19.40
C ALA A 76 -31.06 -21.11 -20.52
N ARG A 77 -30.90 -21.71 -21.71
CA ARG A 77 -31.96 -22.26 -22.57
C ARG A 77 -31.38 -22.64 -23.93
#